data_AF-A0A973HA22-F1
#
_entry.id   AF-A0A973HA22-F1
#
_cell.length_a   1.000
_cell.length_b   1.000
_cell.length_c   1.000
_cell.angle_alpha   90.00
_cell.angle_beta   90.00
_cell.angle_gamma   90.00
#
_symmetry.space_group_name_H-M   'P 1'
#
loop_
_entity.id
_entity.type
_entity.pdbx_description
1 polymer ?
#
loop_
_entity_poly.entity_id
_entity_poly.type
_entity_poly.pdbx_seq_one_letter_code
_entity_poly.pdbx_strand_id
1 'polypeptide(L)'
;AADPRLRGAGERILQNIRALAAHVADEHSSEELRTGPSIAALLDTGTAGSPRFGRVTDRVLRHLGRLDEGVTGLARPLRVPVAGPRG
;
A
#
# COMPACT_ATOMS: atom_id res chain seq x y z
N ALA A 1 -0.83 7.88 -20.10
CA ALA A 1 -1.66 8.03 -18.88
C ALA A 1 -0.88 7.50 -17.68
N ALA A 2 -1.11 8.00 -16.47
CA ALA A 2 -0.50 7.43 -15.26
C ALA A 2 -0.97 5.99 -15.05
N ASP A 3 -0.08 5.12 -14.54
CA ASP A 3 -0.42 3.70 -14.32
C ASP A 3 -1.54 3.59 -13.26
N PRO A 4 -2.71 3.02 -13.57
CA PRO A 4 -3.82 2.90 -12.62
C PRO A 4 -3.45 2.08 -11.38
N ARG A 5 -2.47 1.17 -11.48
CA ARG A 5 -1.93 0.40 -10.35
C ARG A 5 -1.22 1.31 -9.35
N LEU A 6 -0.47 2.30 -9.84
CA LEU A 6 0.19 3.31 -9.00
C LEU A 6 -0.85 4.13 -8.23
N ARG A 7 -1.92 4.54 -8.91
CA ARG A 7 -3.01 5.30 -8.29
C ARG A 7 -3.68 4.50 -7.17
N GLY A 8 -4.07 3.25 -7.43
CA GLY A 8 -4.70 2.39 -6.41
C GLY A 8 -3.78 2.11 -5.21
N ALA A 9 -2.50 1.83 -5.45
CA ALA A 9 -1.51 1.66 -4.39
C ALA A 9 -1.34 2.92 -3.54
N GLY A 10 -1.21 4.09 -4.18
CA GLY A 10 -1.08 5.37 -3.49
C GLY A 10 -2.30 5.73 -2.65
N GLU A 11 -3.51 5.54 -3.20
CA GLU A 11 -4.77 5.75 -2.46
C GLU A 11 -4.89 4.81 -1.24
N ARG A 12 -4.42 3.57 -1.33
CA ARG A 12 -4.37 2.63 -0.20
C ARG A 12 -3.45 3.10 0.91
N ILE A 13 -2.19 3.37 0.56
CA ILE A 13 -1.16 3.81 1.50
C ILE A 13 -1.61 5.09 2.22
N LEU A 14 -2.14 6.07 1.48
CA LEU A 14 -2.59 7.33 2.06
C LEU A 14 -3.74 7.14 3.06
N GLN A 15 -4.70 6.26 2.77
CA GLN A 15 -5.79 5.97 3.69
C GLN A 15 -5.29 5.26 4.96
N ASN A 16 -4.39 4.28 4.83
CA ASN A 16 -3.84 3.59 5.99
C ASN A 16 -3.00 4.53 6.88
N ILE A 17 -2.23 5.45 6.29
CA ILE A 17 -1.49 6.46 7.06
C ILE A 17 -2.44 7.36 7.85
N ARG A 18 -3.57 7.77 7.26
CA ARG A 18 -4.58 8.58 7.95
C ARG A 18 -5.22 7.82 9.12
N ALA A 19 -5.60 6.56 8.90
CA ALA A 19 -6.16 5.72 9.96
C ALA A 19 -5.18 5.54 11.13
N LEU A 20 -3.90 5.29 10.83
CA LEU A 20 -2.84 5.21 11.85
C LEU A 20 -2.65 6.54 12.58
N ALA A 21 -2.59 7.67 11.85
CA ALA A 21 -2.41 8.99 12.45
C ALA A 21 -3.57 9.34 13.39
N ALA A 22 -4.81 9.11 12.96
CA ALA A 22 -6.00 9.31 13.78
C ALA A 22 -6.00 8.42 15.03
N HIS A 23 -5.62 7.15 14.88
CA HIS A 23 -5.51 6.24 16.02
C HIS A 23 -4.45 6.68 17.03
N VAL A 24 -3.28 7.12 16.57
CA VAL A 24 -2.19 7.61 17.45
C VAL A 24 -2.53 8.94 18.11
N ALA A 25 -3.34 9.79 17.45
CA ALA A 25 -3.85 11.03 18.03
C ALA A 25 -4.90 10.82 19.13
N ASP A 26 -5.13 9.57 19.57
CA ASP A 26 -6.10 9.14 20.58
C ASP A 26 -7.55 9.50 20.21
N GLU A 27 -7.83 9.63 18.91
CA GLU A 27 -9.19 9.87 18.41
C GLU A 27 -10.07 8.59 18.49
N HIS A 28 -9.54 7.49 19.06
CA HIS A 28 -10.16 6.16 19.07
C HIS A 28 -10.79 5.80 17.72
N SER A 29 -10.10 6.15 16.63
CA SER A 29 -10.61 5.95 15.29
C SER A 29 -10.89 4.45 15.05
N SER A 30 -12.14 4.17 14.64
CA SER A 30 -12.58 2.85 14.19
C SER A 30 -12.17 2.57 12.74
N GLU A 31 -11.40 3.46 12.10
CA GLU A 31 -10.93 3.22 10.74
C GLU A 31 -10.01 2.00 10.68
N GLU A 32 -10.39 1.04 9.84
CA GLU A 32 -9.62 -0.16 9.62
C GLU A 32 -8.54 0.06 8.56
N LEU A 33 -7.34 -0.47 8.79
CA LEU A 33 -6.34 -0.51 7.74
C LEU A 33 -6.78 -1.45 6.63
N ARG A 34 -6.69 -0.98 5.39
CA ARG A 34 -7.01 -1.78 4.21
C ARG A 34 -5.79 -2.57 3.78
N THR A 35 -5.98 -3.86 3.59
CA THR A 35 -5.00 -4.75 2.97
C THR A 35 -5.45 -5.13 1.55
N GLY A 36 -4.56 -5.70 0.75
CA GLY A 36 -4.90 -6.20 -0.58
C GLY A 36 -3.72 -6.95 -1.19
N PRO A 37 -3.81 -7.35 -2.48
CA PRO A 37 -2.73 -8.03 -3.16
C PRO A 37 -1.41 -7.27 -2.98
N SER A 38 -0.32 -8.01 -2.79
CA SER A 38 1.01 -7.43 -2.69
C SER A 38 1.23 -6.55 -3.91
N ILE A 39 1.65 -5.30 -3.68
CA ILE A 39 1.99 -4.39 -4.77
C ILE A 39 3.06 -5.05 -5.65
N ALA A 40 3.98 -5.84 -5.06
CA ALA A 40 4.97 -6.62 -5.81
C ALA A 40 4.35 -7.70 -6.71
N ALA A 41 3.27 -8.37 -6.27
CA ALA A 41 2.55 -9.34 -7.11
C ALA A 41 1.83 -8.67 -8.30
N LEU A 42 1.44 -7.39 -8.17
CA LEU A 42 0.93 -6.58 -9.29
C LEU A 42 2.02 -6.20 -10.31
N LEU A 43 3.31 -6.39 -9.97
CA LEU A 43 4.47 -6.14 -10.84
C LEU A 43 4.90 -7.37 -11.61
N ASP A 44 4.84 -8.54 -10.98
CA ASP A 44 5.30 -9.79 -11.57
C ASP A 44 4.47 -10.22 -12.79
N THR A 45 3.25 -9.67 -12.92
CA THR A 45 2.37 -9.85 -14.08
C THR A 45 2.74 -8.98 -15.29
N GLY A 46 3.71 -8.07 -15.16
CA GLY A 46 4.05 -7.06 -16.17
C GLY A 46 5.48 -7.13 -16.73
N THR A 47 5.69 -8.01 -17.72
CA THR A 47 6.67 -7.90 -18.82
C THR A 47 8.18 -8.06 -18.54
N ALA A 48 8.70 -9.22 -18.97
CA ALA A 48 10.00 -9.29 -19.62
C ALA A 48 9.98 -8.38 -20.88
N GLY A 49 10.76 -7.29 -20.89
CA GLY A 49 11.08 -6.56 -22.13
C GLY A 49 10.73 -5.07 -22.24
N SER A 50 10.31 -4.37 -21.18
CA SER A 50 10.03 -2.92 -21.30
C SER A 50 11.30 -2.05 -21.39
N PRO A 51 11.37 -1.03 -22.28
CA PRO A 51 12.50 -0.11 -22.44
C PRO A 51 12.76 0.70 -21.16
N ARG A 52 13.92 1.37 -21.03
CA ARG A 52 14.48 2.02 -19.81
C ARG A 52 13.50 2.62 -18.77
N PHE A 53 12.33 3.13 -19.20
CA PHE A 53 11.23 3.57 -18.32
C PHE A 53 10.62 2.47 -17.44
N GLY A 54 10.63 1.19 -17.86
CA GLY A 54 10.23 0.06 -17.03
C GLY A 54 11.00 0.03 -15.70
N ARG A 55 12.31 0.32 -15.73
CA ARG A 55 13.15 0.29 -14.52
C ARG A 55 12.79 1.34 -13.48
N VAL A 56 12.35 2.54 -13.91
CA VAL A 56 11.93 3.60 -12.98
C VAL A 56 10.59 3.24 -12.37
N THR A 57 9.62 2.84 -13.20
CA THR A 57 8.30 2.40 -12.75
C THR A 57 8.42 1.21 -11.79
N ASP A 58 9.26 0.21 -12.09
CA ASP A 58 9.51 -0.93 -11.19
C ASP A 58 10.15 -0.50 -9.87
N ARG A 59 11.06 0.50 -9.91
CA ARG A 59 11.71 1.01 -8.70
C ARG A 59 10.70 1.75 -7.82
N VAL A 60 9.87 2.60 -8.41
CA VAL A 60 8.79 3.30 -7.72
C VAL A 60 7.82 2.28 -7.12
N LEU A 61 7.42 1.28 -7.88
CA LEU A 61 6.48 0.27 -7.42
C LEU A 61 7.07 -0.59 -6.30
N ARG A 62 8.35 -0.98 -6.38
CA ARG A 62 9.04 -1.64 -5.26
C ARG A 62 9.10 -0.75 -4.02
N HIS A 63 9.31 0.55 -4.18
CA HIS A 63 9.33 1.48 -3.06
C HIS A 63 7.95 1.61 -2.41
N LEU A 64 6.89 1.68 -3.21
CA LEU A 64 5.51 1.67 -2.72
C LEU A 64 5.15 0.36 -2.02
N GLY A 65 5.61 -0.78 -2.53
CA GLY A 65 5.43 -2.08 -1.86
C GLY A 65 6.07 -2.11 -0.47
N ARG A 66 7.32 -1.65 -0.34
CA ARG A 66 7.99 -1.55 0.97
C ARG A 66 7.29 -0.56 1.91
N LEU A 67 6.77 0.54 1.38
CA LEU A 67 6.03 1.52 2.17
C LEU A 67 4.70 0.95 2.67
N ASP A 68 3.95 0.26 1.82
CA ASP A 68 2.69 -0.42 2.17
C ASP A 68 2.89 -1.50 3.22
N GLU A 69 3.96 -2.31 3.09
CA GLU A 69 4.36 -3.30 4.09
C GLU A 69 4.74 -2.65 5.43
N GLY A 70 5.53 -1.57 5.40
CA GLY A 70 5.93 -0.83 6.60
C GLY A 70 4.72 -0.23 7.33
N VAL A 71 3.82 0.43 6.58
CA VAL A 71 2.60 1.04 7.12
C VAL A 71 1.68 -0.04 7.71
N THR A 72 1.42 -1.13 6.98
CA THR A 72 0.55 -2.21 7.46
C THR A 72 1.17 -2.94 8.66
N GLY A 73 2.49 -3.08 8.69
CA GLY A 73 3.23 -3.67 9.80
C GLY A 73 3.10 -2.91 11.13
N LEU A 74 2.73 -1.62 11.09
CA LEU A 74 2.47 -0.83 12.30
C LEU A 74 1.13 -1.15 12.96
N ALA A 75 0.18 -1.79 12.28
CA ALA A 75 -1.13 -2.10 12.84
C ALA A 75 -1.03 -2.96 14.11
N ARG A 76 -0.20 -4.00 14.09
CA ARG A 76 -0.02 -4.92 15.22
C ARG A 76 0.54 -4.22 16.47
N PRO A 77 1.69 -3.52 16.43
CA PRO A 77 2.22 -2.85 17.61
C PRO A 77 1.32 -1.73 18.12
N LEU A 78 0.56 -1.07 17.23
CA LEU A 78 -0.37 0.01 17.59
C LEU A 78 -1.79 -0.49 17.91
N ARG A 79 -2.08 -1.80 17.81
CA ARG A 79 -3.41 -2.40 18.00
C ARG A 79 -4.51 -1.78 17.14
N VAL A 80 -4.19 -1.33 15.93
CA VAL A 80 -5.17 -0.77 14.99
C VAL A 80 -5.90 -1.91 14.28
N PRO A 81 -7.23 -1.87 14.15
CA PRO A 81 -7.99 -2.84 13.38
C PRO A 81 -7.53 -2.92 11.92
N VAL A 82 -7.54 -4.12 11.35
CA VAL A 82 -7.20 -4.37 9.95
C VAL A 82 -8.40 -5.02 9.28
N ALA A 83 -8.85 -4.42 8.17
CA ALA A 83 -9.91 -4.98 7.36
C ALA A 83 -9.45 -6.35 6.81
N GLY A 84 -10.24 -7.39 7.10
CA GLY A 84 -9.99 -8.73 6.56
C GLY A 84 -10.01 -8.72 5.02
N PRO A 85 -9.35 -9.72 4.38
CA PRO A 85 -9.40 -9.85 2.93
C PRO A 85 -10.85 -9.97 2.47
N ARG A 86 -11.30 -9.04 1.63
CA ARG A 86 -12.57 -9.17 0.93
C ARG A 86 -12.32 -10.09 -0.26
N GLY A 87 -12.89 -11.30 -0.21
CA GLY A 87 -12.80 -12.32 -1.26
C GLY A 87 -13.38 -11.86 -2.59
#